data_AF-A0A2H5XQ94-F1
#
_entry.id   AF-A0A2H5XQ94-F1
#
_cell.length_a   1.000
_cell.length_b   1.000
_cell.length_c   1.000
_cell.angle_alpha   90.00
_cell.angle_beta   90.00
_cell.angle_gamma   90.00
#
_symmetry.space_group_name_H-M   'P 1'
#
loop_
_entity.id
_entity.type
_entity.pdbx_description
1 polymer ?
#
loop_
_entity_poly.entity_id
_entity_poly.type
_entity_poly.pdbx_seq_one_letter_code
_entity_poly.pdbx_strand_id
1 'polypeptide(L)'
;MLIYGSVRDSVGGVLVGAGVFLIVKSLYKIIRKKEGLGEGDVFFMVPVGIFSGFFGTIMVMIFSSFLGAVFFIVRRIFSKDIGISQPIPFIPFIFISCFIVYLLATRYSYIFGEFFLFQF
;
A
#
# COMPACT_ATOMS: atom_id res chain seq x y z
N MET A 1 3.20 7.12 28.92
CA MET A 1 3.84 6.46 27.76
C MET A 1 2.77 6.37 26.67
N LEU A 2 2.48 7.52 26.03
CA LEU A 2 1.40 7.67 25.04
C LEU A 2 2.04 8.11 23.73
N ILE A 3 2.00 7.21 22.74
CA ILE A 3 1.76 7.46 21.32
C ILE A 3 2.33 8.80 20.80
N TYR A 4 3.60 8.80 20.38
CA TYR A 4 4.23 9.88 19.60
C TYR A 4 3.86 9.79 18.11
N GLY A 5 2.57 9.65 17.83
CA GLY A 5 2.04 10.07 16.55
C GLY A 5 0.67 10.63 16.81
N SER A 6 0.49 11.89 16.43
CA SER A 6 -0.77 12.59 16.65
C SER A 6 -1.89 11.75 16.04
N VAL A 7 -3.06 11.65 16.70
CA VAL A 7 -4.26 11.02 16.11
C VAL A 7 -4.53 11.55 14.70
N ARG A 8 -4.13 12.81 14.45
CA ARG A 8 -4.15 13.46 13.15
C ARG A 8 -3.34 12.71 12.07
N ASP A 9 -2.18 12.16 12.40
CA ASP A 9 -1.32 11.43 11.46
C ASP A 9 -1.87 10.04 11.14
N SER A 10 -2.45 9.35 12.13
CA SER A 10 -3.14 8.08 11.90
C SER A 10 -4.35 8.27 11.00
N VAL A 11 -5.16 9.31 11.27
CA VAL A 11 -6.30 9.66 10.43
C VAL A 11 -5.84 10.06 9.02
N GLY A 12 -4.75 10.83 8.91
CA GLY A 12 -4.14 11.17 7.64
C GLY A 12 -3.68 9.94 6.85
N GLY A 13 -3.04 8.98 7.53
CA GLY A 13 -2.61 7.70 6.94
C GLY A 13 -3.78 6.88 6.42
N VAL A 14 -4.86 6.75 7.21
CA VAL A 14 -6.08 6.05 6.77
C VAL A 14 -6.72 6.74 5.57
N LEU A 15 -6.88 8.06 5.63
CA LEU A 15 -7.49 8.84 4.56
C LEU A 15 -6.69 8.73 3.27
N VAL A 16 -5.36 8.78 3.34
CA VAL A 16 -4.52 8.64 2.15
C VAL A 16 -4.51 7.20 1.65
N GLY A 17 -4.28 6.21 2.52
CA GLY A 17 -4.21 4.81 2.13
C GLY A 17 -5.53 4.33 1.51
N ALA A 18 -6.62 4.41 2.26
CA ALA A 18 -7.93 3.97 1.79
C ALA A 18 -8.50 4.90 0.70
N GLY A 19 -8.36 6.23 0.86
CA GLY A 19 -8.91 7.21 -0.08
C GLY A 19 -8.25 7.14 -1.45
N VAL A 20 -6.92 7.08 -1.52
CA VAL A 20 -6.21 6.97 -2.81
C VAL A 20 -6.57 5.65 -3.50
N PHE A 21 -6.61 4.54 -2.77
CA PHE A 21 -6.97 3.23 -3.33
C PHE A 21 -8.42 3.20 -3.82
N LEU A 22 -9.35 3.83 -3.11
CA LEU A 22 -10.74 4.00 -3.56
C LEU A 22 -10.85 4.82 -4.84
N ILE A 23 -10.11 5.93 -4.93
CA ILE A 23 -10.10 6.80 -6.11
C ILE A 23 -9.53 6.04 -7.31
N VAL A 24 -8.38 5.39 -7.15
CA VAL A 24 -7.73 4.62 -8.22
C VAL A 24 -8.63 3.47 -8.67
N LYS A 25 -9.25 2.73 -7.74
CA LYS A 25 -10.23 1.68 -8.05
C LYS A 25 -11.41 2.22 -8.85
N SER A 26 -12.00 3.33 -8.41
CA SER A 26 -13.16 3.94 -9.06
C SER A 26 -12.82 4.44 -10.45
N LEU A 27 -11.68 5.13 -10.61
CA LEU A 27 -11.20 5.62 -11.90
C LEU A 27 -10.90 4.48 -12.87
N TYR A 28 -10.24 3.41 -12.39
CA TYR A 28 -9.96 2.23 -13.20
C TYR A 28 -11.26 1.52 -13.64
N LYS A 29 -12.24 1.40 -12.74
CA LYS A 29 -13.55 0.82 -13.05
C LYS A 29 -14.28 1.62 -14.13
N ILE A 30 -14.23 2.95 -14.09
CA ILE A 30 -14.85 3.82 -15.10
C ILE A 30 -14.17 3.66 -16.46
N ILE A 31 -12.84 3.67 -16.50
CA ILE A 31 -12.07 3.65 -17.76
C ILE A 31 -12.08 2.26 -18.42
N ARG A 32 -11.85 1.21 -17.64
CA ARG A 32 -11.65 -0.16 -18.15
C ARG A 32 -12.90 -1.04 -18.05
N LYS A 33 -13.96 -0.59 -17.36
CA LYS A 33 -15.19 -1.38 -17.07
C LYS A 33 -14.90 -2.75 -16.47
N LYS A 34 -13.74 -2.91 -15.83
CA LYS A 34 -13.25 -4.14 -15.22
C LYS A 34 -12.74 -3.83 -13.82
N GLU A 35 -12.86 -4.79 -12.93
CA GLU A 35 -12.32 -4.68 -11.57
C GLU A 35 -10.81 -4.95 -11.63
N GLY A 36 -10.02 -3.88 -11.53
CA GLY A 36 -8.56 -3.97 -11.53
C GLY A 36 -7.98 -4.25 -10.15
N LEU A 37 -8.60 -3.71 -9.11
CA LEU A 37 -8.17 -3.80 -7.71
C LEU A 37 -9.32 -4.40 -6.88
N GLY A 38 -9.01 -5.39 -6.05
CA GLY A 38 -9.99 -6.04 -5.18
C GLY A 38 -10.45 -5.10 -4.07
N GLU A 39 -11.70 -5.23 -3.62
CA GLU A 39 -12.20 -4.40 -2.52
C GLU A 39 -11.41 -4.61 -1.23
N GLY A 40 -10.95 -5.85 -1.00
CA GLY A 40 -10.10 -6.20 0.14
C GLY A 40 -8.77 -5.45 0.16
N ASP A 41 -8.21 -5.08 -1.00
CA ASP A 41 -6.95 -4.33 -1.07
C ASP A 41 -7.09 -2.93 -0.44
N VAL A 42 -8.27 -2.31 -0.61
CA VAL A 42 -8.60 -1.01 -0.03
C VAL A 42 -8.78 -1.11 1.49
N PHE A 43 -9.51 -2.11 1.97
CA PHE A 43 -9.71 -2.32 3.40
C PHE A 43 -8.39 -2.61 4.12
N PHE A 44 -7.46 -3.28 3.45
CA PHE A 44 -6.14 -3.56 4.03
C PHE A 44 -5.28 -2.31 4.23
N MET A 45 -5.53 -1.24 3.47
CA MET A 45 -4.83 0.04 3.67
C MET A 45 -5.29 0.80 4.92
N VAL A 46 -6.43 0.46 5.52
CA VAL A 46 -6.89 1.08 6.77
C VAL A 46 -5.94 0.75 7.95
N PRO A 47 -5.67 -0.52 8.29
CA PRO A 47 -4.72 -0.83 9.36
C PRO A 47 -3.31 -0.34 9.00
N VAL A 48 -2.87 -0.44 7.74
CA VAL A 48 -1.57 0.14 7.32
C VAL A 48 -1.54 1.65 7.58
N GLY A 49 -2.62 2.37 7.26
CA GLY A 49 -2.83 3.78 7.57
C GLY A 49 -2.69 4.11 9.05
N ILE A 50 -3.31 3.28 9.89
CA ILE A 50 -3.23 3.40 11.34
C ILE A 50 -1.80 3.13 11.80
N PHE A 51 -1.15 2.05 11.38
CA PHE A 51 0.16 1.67 11.93
C PHE A 51 1.34 2.49 11.39
N SER A 52 1.29 2.91 10.13
CA SER A 52 2.38 3.56 9.42
C SER A 52 2.23 5.08 9.29
N GLY A 53 1.15 5.66 9.81
CA GLY A 53 0.89 7.10 9.70
C GLY A 53 0.79 7.59 8.25
N PHE A 54 0.76 8.91 8.04
CA PHE A 54 0.62 9.50 6.71
C PHE A 54 1.77 9.12 5.77
N PHE A 55 3.01 9.43 6.16
CA PHE A 55 4.18 9.21 5.31
C PHE A 55 4.53 7.73 5.12
N GLY A 56 4.42 6.91 6.17
CA GLY A 56 4.70 5.49 6.06
C GLY A 56 3.70 4.79 5.14
N THR A 57 2.42 5.19 5.16
CA THR A 57 1.42 4.68 4.22
C THR A 57 1.77 5.01 2.78
N ILE A 58 2.23 6.23 2.49
CA ILE A 58 2.69 6.62 1.15
C ILE A 58 3.85 5.73 0.70
N MET A 59 4.82 5.45 1.57
CA MET A 59 5.93 4.57 1.25
C MET A 59 5.46 3.16 0.91
N VAL A 60 4.55 2.59 1.73
CA VAL A 60 3.98 1.26 1.46
C VAL A 60 3.23 1.23 0.12
N MET A 61 2.48 2.28 -0.22
CA MET A 61 1.80 2.38 -1.52
C MET A 61 2.80 2.40 -2.70
N ILE A 62 3.90 3.14 -2.59
CA ILE A 62 4.92 3.23 -3.64
C ILE A 62 5.60 1.88 -3.84
N PHE A 63 6.09 1.26 -2.76
CA PHE A 63 6.76 -0.05 -2.83
C PHE A 63 5.82 -1.14 -3.35
N SER A 64 4.56 -1.14 -2.92
CA SER A 64 3.59 -2.16 -3.34
C SER A 64 3.25 -2.02 -4.82
N SER A 65 3.10 -0.78 -5.30
CA SER A 65 2.88 -0.50 -6.72
C SER A 65 4.10 -0.89 -7.56
N PHE A 66 5.31 -0.64 -7.08
CA PHE A 66 6.54 -1.03 -7.76
C PHE A 66 6.67 -2.56 -7.86
N LEU A 67 6.47 -3.28 -6.76
CA LEU A 67 6.51 -4.74 -6.73
C LEU A 67 5.42 -5.35 -7.61
N GLY A 68 4.20 -4.81 -7.56
CA GLY A 68 3.09 -5.22 -8.41
C GLY A 68 3.37 -5.00 -9.90
N ALA A 69 3.99 -3.86 -10.25
CA ALA A 69 4.38 -3.55 -11.63
C ALA A 69 5.48 -4.49 -12.14
N VAL A 70 6.53 -4.74 -11.33
CA VAL A 70 7.59 -5.70 -11.66
C VAL A 70 6.99 -7.10 -11.85
N PHE A 71 6.13 -7.55 -10.93
CA PHE A 71 5.45 -8.84 -11.06
C PHE A 71 4.60 -8.93 -12.33
N PHE A 72 3.85 -7.87 -12.65
CA PHE A 72 3.05 -7.82 -13.86
C PHE A 72 3.91 -7.90 -15.13
N ILE A 73 5.03 -7.17 -15.18
CA ILE A 73 5.96 -7.19 -16.32
C ILE A 73 6.59 -8.57 -16.47
N VAL A 74 7.13 -9.15 -15.39
CA VAL A 74 7.72 -10.49 -15.38
C VAL A 74 6.70 -11.51 -15.85
N ARG A 75 5.50 -11.52 -15.27
CA ARG A 75 4.43 -12.44 -15.67
C ARG A 75 4.06 -12.31 -17.15
N ARG A 76 4.02 -11.09 -17.69
CA ARG A 76 3.74 -10.83 -19.12
C ARG A 76 4.83 -11.37 -20.05
N ILE A 77 6.09 -11.35 -19.62
CA ILE A 77 7.21 -11.87 -20.41
C ILE A 77 7.19 -13.40 -20.43
N PHE A 78 6.95 -14.04 -19.29
CA PHE A 78 6.98 -15.51 -19.16
C PHE A 78 5.67 -16.21 -19.56
N SER A 79 4.54 -15.51 -19.52
CA SER A 79 3.23 -16.07 -19.87
C SER A 79 2.60 -15.25 -21.00
N LYS A 80 2.80 -15.70 -22.24
CA LYS A 80 2.26 -15.05 -23.45
C LYS A 80 0.73 -15.12 -23.57
N ASP A 81 0.07 -16.06 -22.89
CA ASP A 81 -1.35 -16.40 -23.11
C ASP A 81 -2.30 -16.10 -21.94
N ILE A 82 -1.84 -15.45 -20.87
CA ILE A 82 -2.75 -15.09 -19.77
C ILE A 82 -3.42 -13.77 -20.14
N GLY A 83 -4.70 -13.86 -20.51
CA GLY A 83 -5.52 -12.69 -20.78
C GLY A 83 -5.41 -11.65 -19.67
N ILE A 84 -5.30 -10.38 -20.05
CA ILE A 84 -5.19 -9.17 -19.22
C ILE A 84 -6.34 -9.04 -18.17
N SER A 85 -7.28 -9.98 -18.15
CA SER A 85 -8.53 -9.92 -17.40
C SER A 85 -8.52 -10.69 -16.08
N GLN A 86 -7.43 -11.34 -15.69
CA GLN A 86 -7.38 -11.97 -14.37
C GLN A 86 -7.01 -10.95 -13.29
N PRO A 87 -7.89 -10.73 -12.28
CA PRO A 87 -7.59 -9.83 -11.18
C PRO A 87 -6.38 -10.37 -10.40
N ILE A 88 -5.35 -9.54 -10.24
CA ILE A 88 -4.19 -9.86 -9.43
C ILE A 88 -4.47 -9.33 -8.02
N PRO A 89 -4.49 -10.18 -6.98
CA PRO A 89 -4.66 -9.70 -5.61
C PRO A 89 -3.47 -8.81 -5.25
N PHE A 90 -3.72 -7.59 -4.79
CA PHE A 90 -2.67 -6.61 -4.50
C PHE A 90 -2.15 -6.74 -3.05
N ILE A 91 -2.96 -7.31 -2.16
CA ILE A 91 -2.63 -7.62 -0.75
C ILE A 91 -1.22 -8.21 -0.54
N PRO A 92 -0.76 -9.23 -1.29
CA PRO A 92 0.57 -9.80 -1.06
C PRO A 92 1.70 -8.78 -1.25
N PHE A 93 1.55 -7.87 -2.21
CA PHE A 93 2.53 -6.80 -2.44
C PHE A 93 2.48 -5.74 -1.36
N ILE A 94 1.30 -5.43 -0.82
CA ILE A 94 1.15 -4.54 0.35
C ILE A 94 1.89 -5.13 1.55
N PHE A 95 1.73 -6.42 1.85
CA PHE A 95 2.42 -7.06 2.98
C PHE A 95 3.94 -7.00 2.84
N ILE A 96 4.48 -7.36 1.67
CA ILE A 96 5.93 -7.32 1.42
C ILE A 96 6.44 -5.88 1.58
N SER A 97 5.68 -4.91 1.08
CA SER A 97 6.03 -3.48 1.19
C SER A 97 5.99 -2.99 2.63
N CYS A 98 4.96 -3.36 3.39
CA CYS A 98 4.87 -3.04 4.81
C CYS A 98 6.07 -3.59 5.58
N PHE A 99 6.49 -4.82 5.28
CA PHE A 99 7.67 -5.42 5.89
C PHE A 99 8.97 -4.68 5.51
N ILE A 100 9.15 -4.32 4.23
CA ILE A 100 10.31 -3.54 3.76
C ILE A 100 10.37 -2.17 4.43
N VAL A 101 9.25 -1.44 4.47
CA VAL A 101 9.19 -0.10 5.07
C VAL A 101 9.42 -0.19 6.58
N TYR A 102 8.89 -1.23 7.24
CA TYR A 102 9.18 -1.48 8.66
C TYR A 102 10.68 -1.72 8.91
N LEU A 103 11.34 -2.58 8.12
CA LEU A 103 12.79 -2.82 8.25
C LEU A 103 13.61 -1.54 8.02
N LEU A 104 13.24 -0.74 7.02
CA LEU A 104 13.86 0.56 6.76
C LEU A 104 13.67 1.50 7.94
N ALA A 105 12.49 1.50 8.57
CA ALA A 105 12.22 2.31 9.75
C ALA A 105 13.07 1.90 10.94
N THR A 106 13.25 0.59 11.18
CA THR A 106 14.13 0.09 12.25
C THR A 106 15.59 0.44 11.99
N ARG A 107 16.05 0.37 10.73
CA ARG A 107 17.46 0.62 10.39
C ARG A 107 17.80 2.12 10.33
N TYR A 108 16.85 2.94 9.88
CA TYR A 108 17.00 4.37 9.68
C TYR A 108 16.02 5.15 10.56
N SER A 109 15.98 4.80 11.85
CA SER A 109 15.06 5.38 12.83
C SER A 109 15.19 6.90 12.97
N TYR A 110 16.35 7.47 12.68
CA TYR A 110 16.58 8.91 12.67
C TYR A 110 15.84 9.65 11.53
N ILE A 111 15.53 8.97 10.43
CA ILE A 111 14.73 9.53 9.32
C ILE A 111 13.27 9.08 9.43
N PHE A 112 13.04 7.82 9.81
CA PHE A 112 11.73 7.17 9.69
C PHE A 112 11.00 6.94 11.01
N GLY A 113 11.67 7.13 12.15
CA GLY A 113 11.10 6.86 13.48
C GLY A 113 9.88 7.73 13.80
N GLU A 114 9.82 8.93 13.25
CA GLU A 114 8.68 9.87 13.41
C GLU A 114 7.44 9.46 12.60
N PHE A 115 7.58 8.54 11.64
CA PHE A 115 6.47 8.15 10.75
C PHE A 115 5.74 6.91 11.23
N PHE A 116 6.35 6.10 12.10
CA PHE A 116 5.74 4.88 12.63
C PHE A 116 5.20 5.12 14.04
N LEU A 117 3.92 4.81 14.26
CA LEU A 117 3.26 5.11 15.54
C LEU A 117 3.80 4.31 16.73
N PHE A 118 4.47 3.19 16.47
CA PHE A 118 5.10 2.37 17.49
C PHE A 118 6.62 2.43 17.34
N GLN A 119 7.28 3.30 18.11
CA GLN A 119 8.65 3.08 18.52
C GLN A 119 8.63 1.99 19.61
N PHE A 120 8.95 0.75 19.23
CA PHE A 120 9.23 -0.33 20.19
C PHE A 120 10.71 -0.34 20.55
#